data_AF-A0A6P2GBA4-F1
#
_entry.id   AF-A0A6P2GBA4-F1
#
_cell.length_a   1.000
_cell.length_b   1.000
_cell.length_c   1.000
_cell.angle_alpha   90.00
_cell.angle_beta   90.00
_cell.angle_gamma   90.00
#
_symmetry.space_group_name_H-M   'P 1'
#
loop_
_entity.id
_entity.type
_entity.pdbx_description
1 polymer ?
#
loop_
_entity_poly.entity_id
_entity_poly.type
_entity_poly.pdbx_seq_one_letter_code
_entity_poly.pdbx_strand_id
1 'polypeptide(L)' 'MRHYYDEFAAPVTVVVAADDPLATPANVEDWLRLLPKTERRVHVIHPENSDGRAVGHVGMFRREHSSLWPELTRGLLR' A
#
# COMPACT_ATOMS: atom_id res chain seq x y z
N MET A 1 8.76 15.85 -20.90
CA MET A 1 7.77 14.85 -20.47
C MET A 1 6.73 15.58 -19.63
N ARG A 2 5.44 15.48 -19.96
CA ARG A 2 4.36 16.14 -19.20
C ARG A 2 3.83 15.15 -18.15
N HIS A 3 3.65 15.61 -16.91
CA HIS A 3 3.03 14.84 -15.83
C HIS A 3 1.78 15.56 -15.30
N TYR A 4 0.94 14.84 -14.55
CA TYR A 4 -0.35 15.34 -14.02
C TYR A 4 -0.49 15.12 -12.51
N TYR A 5 0.61 14.89 -11.80
CA TYR A 5 0.56 14.56 -10.37
C TYR A 5 -0.11 15.64 -9.51
N ASP A 6 0.13 16.93 -9.82
CA ASP A 6 -0.51 18.06 -9.16
C ASP A 6 -1.98 18.27 -9.56
N GLU A 7 -2.46 17.58 -10.58
CA GLU A 7 -3.85 17.63 -11.03
C GLU A 7 -4.68 16.48 -10.45
N PHE A 8 -4.02 15.39 -10.04
CA PHE A 8 -4.67 14.22 -9.49
C PHE A 8 -5.16 14.47 -8.06
N ALA A 9 -6.47 14.31 -7.84
CA ALA A 9 -7.14 14.63 -6.58
C ALA A 9 -8.07 13.51 -6.05
N ALA A 10 -8.13 12.36 -6.74
CA ALA A 10 -8.94 11.25 -6.25
C ALA A 10 -8.30 10.65 -4.97
N PRO A 11 -9.10 10.17 -4.00
CA PRO A 11 -8.56 9.53 -2.80
C PRO A 11 -7.67 8.33 -3.15
N VAL A 12 -6.54 8.21 -2.45
CA VAL A 12 -5.60 7.08 -2.62
C VAL A 12 -5.46 6.35 -1.31
N THR A 13 -5.62 5.03 -1.38
CA THR A 13 -5.23 4.12 -0.31
C THR A 13 -4.06 3.29 -0.80
N VAL A 14 -2.94 3.36 -0.09
CA VAL A 14 -1.77 2.50 -0.31
C VAL A 14 -1.75 1.44 0.76
N VAL A 15 -1.59 0.19 0.36
CA VAL A 15 -1.29 -0.92 1.26
C VAL A 15 0.13 -1.38 0.95
N VAL A 16 0.99 -1.42 1.97
CA VAL A 16 2.42 -1.70 1.83
C VAL A 16 2.83 -2.78 2.83
N ALA A 17 3.68 -3.72 2.43
CA ALA A 17 4.23 -4.72 3.33
C ALA A 17 5.51 -4.18 3.97
N ALA A 18 5.63 -4.30 5.29
CA ALA A 18 6.79 -3.79 6.03
C ALA A 18 8.10 -4.48 5.64
N ASP A 19 8.02 -5.69 5.10
CA ASP A 19 9.12 -6.51 4.61
C ASP A 19 9.33 -6.42 3.09
N ASP A 20 8.69 -5.45 2.41
CA ASP A 20 8.94 -5.16 0.99
C ASP A 20 10.21 -4.28 0.83
N PRO A 21 11.30 -4.81 0.23
CA PRO A 21 12.52 -4.04 0.00
C PRO A 21 12.41 -3.06 -1.19
N LEU A 22 11.40 -3.19 -2.05
CA LEU A 22 11.22 -2.37 -3.25
C LEU A 22 10.30 -1.17 -2.99
N ALA A 23 9.14 -1.41 -2.38
CA ALA A 23 8.21 -0.36 -1.97
C ALA A 23 8.27 -0.17 -0.45
N THR A 24 9.39 0.36 0.04
CA THR A 24 9.52 0.66 1.48
C THR A 24 8.51 1.72 1.91
N PRO A 25 8.09 1.75 3.20
CA PRO A 25 7.22 2.80 3.70
C PRO A 25 7.74 4.22 3.44
N ALA A 26 9.07 4.41 3.50
CA ALA A 26 9.72 5.67 3.18
C ALA A 26 9.54 6.06 1.70
N ASN A 27 9.80 5.13 0.77
CA ASN A 27 9.64 5.40 -0.67
C ASN A 27 8.17 5.62 -1.04
N VAL A 28 7.24 4.94 -0.38
CA VAL A 28 5.79 5.18 -0.54
C VAL A 28 5.43 6.60 -0.11
N GLU A 29 5.94 7.08 1.02
CA GLU A 29 5.71 8.44 1.47
C GLU A 29 6.28 9.47 0.49
N ASP A 30 7.49 9.23 -0.03
CA ASP A 30 8.09 10.11 -1.04
C ASP A 30 7.31 10.13 -2.36
N TRP A 31 6.78 8.98 -2.80
CA TRP A 31 5.89 8.93 -3.96
C TRP A 31 4.60 9.72 -3.72
N LEU A 32 4.00 9.60 -2.52
CA LEU A 32 2.78 10.33 -2.16
C LEU A 32 2.99 11.86 -2.11
N ARG A 33 4.22 12.35 -1.86
CA ARG A 33 4.53 13.79 -1.96
C ARG A 33 4.32 14.35 -3.36
N LEU A 34 4.38 13.51 -4.40
CA LEU A 34 4.09 13.92 -5.77
C LEU A 34 2.59 14.21 -5.98
N LEU A 35 1.69 13.71 -5.12
CA LEU A 35 0.24 13.81 -5.26
C LEU A 35 -0.37 14.80 -4.22
N PRO A 36 -0.05 16.11 -4.27
CA PRO A 36 -0.34 17.04 -3.18
C PRO A 36 -1.83 17.27 -2.94
N LYS A 37 -2.70 17.02 -3.94
CA LYS A 37 -4.15 17.24 -3.85
C LYS A 37 -4.94 16.01 -3.41
N THR A 38 -4.27 14.91 -3.14
CA THR A 38 -4.93 13.63 -2.82
C THR A 38 -5.14 13.46 -1.32
N GLU A 39 -6.34 13.05 -0.93
CA GLU A 39 -6.55 12.44 0.39
C GLU A 39 -5.86 11.07 0.39
N ARG A 40 -4.84 10.91 1.23
CA ARG A 40 -4.04 9.69 1.30
C ARG A 40 -4.24 8.92 2.59
N ARG A 41 -4.32 7.60 2.46
CA ARG A 41 -4.20 6.64 3.57
C ARG A 41 -3.11 5.64 3.25
N VAL A 42 -2.25 5.36 4.22
CA VAL A 42 -1.22 4.33 4.12
C VAL A 42 -1.51 3.27 5.18
N HIS A 43 -1.61 2.03 4.76
CA HIS A 43 -1.77 0.87 5.62
C HIS A 43 -0.54 -0.01 5.50
N VAL A 44 0.21 -0.12 6.60
CA VAL A 44 1.40 -0.96 6.67
C VAL A 44 1.01 -2.33 7.23
N ILE A 45 1.27 -3.38 6.46
CA ILE A 45 1.06 -4.76 6.85
C ILE A 45 2.39 -5.31 7.38
N HIS A 46 2.38 -5.79 8.60
CA HIS A 46 3.53 -6.46 9.20
C HIS A 46 3.39 -7.98 9.03
N PRO A 47 4.47 -8.73 8.80
CA PRO A 47 4.45 -10.20 8.76
C PRO A 47 3.88 -10.84 10.04
N GLU A 48 3.95 -10.13 11.16
CA GLU A 48 3.33 -10.53 12.44
C GLU A 48 1.79 -10.52 12.38
N ASN A 49 1.21 -9.78 11.44
CA ASN A 49 -0.23 -9.79 11.15
C ASN A 49 -0.62 -10.96 10.24
N SER A 50 0.35 -11.62 9.61
CA SER A 50 0.16 -12.85 8.82
C SER A 50 0.43 -14.07 9.69
N ASP A 51 0.32 -15.28 9.15
CA ASP A 51 0.66 -16.53 9.85
C ASP A 51 2.20 -16.67 10.11
N GLY A 52 2.90 -15.56 10.39
CA GLY A 52 4.35 -15.45 10.57
C GLY A 52 5.14 -15.50 9.27
N ARG A 53 4.49 -15.27 8.12
CA ARG A 53 5.09 -15.41 6.79
C ARG A 53 5.45 -14.06 6.19
N ALA A 54 6.61 -14.02 5.55
CA ALA A 54 7.04 -12.87 4.77
C ALA A 54 6.05 -12.63 3.60
N VAL A 55 5.58 -11.40 3.48
CA VAL A 55 4.67 -10.96 2.41
C VAL A 55 5.49 -10.47 1.23
N GLY A 56 6.43 -9.56 1.49
CA GLY A 56 7.28 -8.93 0.47
C GLY A 56 6.47 -8.24 -0.63
N HIS A 57 7.12 -7.98 -1.77
CA HIS A 57 6.56 -7.13 -2.83
C HIS A 57 5.30 -7.70 -3.52
N VAL A 58 5.22 -9.02 -3.70
CA VAL A 58 4.19 -9.67 -4.54
C VAL A 58 3.34 -10.70 -3.78
N GLY A 59 3.51 -10.81 -2.46
CA GLY A 59 2.85 -11.85 -1.66
C GLY A 59 1.42 -11.55 -1.26
N MET A 60 1.01 -10.27 -1.24
CA MET A 60 -0.26 -9.81 -0.63
C MET A 60 -1.50 -10.60 -1.12
N PHE A 61 -1.59 -10.90 -2.41
CA PHE A 61 -2.73 -11.62 -3.00
C PHE A 61 -2.47 -13.11 -3.26
N ARG A 62 -1.38 -13.66 -2.72
CA ARG A 62 -1.18 -15.12 -2.76
C ARG A 62 -2.17 -15.78 -1.80
N ARG A 63 -2.63 -16.98 -2.17
CA ARG A 63 -3.58 -17.76 -1.37
C ARG A 63 -3.10 -18.03 0.06
N GLU A 64 -1.79 -18.20 0.23
CA GLU A 64 -1.15 -18.37 1.55
C GLU A 64 -1.27 -17.16 2.47
N HIS A 65 -1.64 -15.99 1.95
CA HIS A 65 -1.89 -14.75 2.69
C HIS A 65 -3.37 -14.34 2.67
N SER A 66 -4.28 -15.27 2.36
CA SER A 66 -5.72 -14.97 2.23
C SER A 66 -6.39 -14.46 3.51
N SER A 67 -5.79 -14.76 4.68
CA SER A 67 -6.19 -14.20 5.97
C SER A 67 -6.05 -12.67 6.03
N LEU A 68 -5.14 -12.08 5.26
CA LEU A 68 -4.92 -10.63 5.21
C LEU A 68 -5.92 -9.91 4.29
N TRP A 69 -6.56 -10.60 3.35
CA TRP A 69 -7.39 -9.96 2.32
C TRP A 69 -8.52 -9.07 2.84
N PRO A 70 -9.22 -9.41 3.95
CA PRO A 70 -10.19 -8.49 4.54
C PRO A 70 -9.57 -7.17 5.01
N GLU A 71 -8.32 -7.18 5.47
CA GLU A 71 -7.57 -5.97 5.82
C GLU A 71 -7.12 -5.20 4.57
N LEU A 72 -6.53 -5.90 3.59
CA LEU A 72 -6.06 -5.30 2.32
C LEU A 72 -7.18 -4.56 1.58
N THR A 73 -8.41 -5.09 1.64
CA THR A 73 -9.57 -4.55 0.91
C THR A 73 -10.41 -3.58 1.72
N ARG A 74 -10.09 -3.34 3.00
CA ARG A 74 -10.88 -2.47 3.90
C ARG A 74 -11.09 -1.05 3.35
N GLY A 75 -10.11 -0.54 2.59
CA GLY A 75 -10.19 0.78 1.95
C GLY A 75 -11.09 0.84 0.71
N LEU A 76 -11.44 -0.30 0.12
CA LEU A 76 -12.21 -0.38 -1.14
C LEU A 76 -13.73 -0.42 -0.93
N LEU A 77 -14.20 -0.77 0.28
CA LEU A 77 -15.63 -0.96 0.58
C LEU A 77 -16.32 0.32 1.09
N ARG A 78 -15.79 1.50 0.75
CA ARG A 78 -16.34 2.80 1.19
C ARG A 78 -17.18 3.47 0.11
#